data_AF-A0A4U9HRP7-F1
#
_entry.id   AF-A0A4U9HRP7-F1
#
_cell.length_a   1.000
_cell.length_b   1.000
_cell.length_c   1.000
_cell.angle_alpha   90.00
_cell.angle_beta   90.00
_cell.angle_gamma   90.00
#
_symmetry.space_group_name_H-M   'P 1'
#
loop_
_entity.id
_entity.type
_entity.pdbx_description
1 polymer ?
#
loop_
_entity_poly.entity_id
_entity_poly.type
_entity_poly.pdbx_seq_one_letter_code
_entity_poly.pdbx_strand_id
1 'polypeptide(L)' 'MSSHDLNHTLRHAHRVWLLKRGQLIASGTRDSVLTPPNLAKAYDMSFRRLDIEGHRMIISTSQE' A
#
# COMPACT_ATOMS: atom_id res chain seq x y z
N MET A 1 -3.78 13.58 6.81
CA MET A 1 -3.27 13.85 5.45
C MET A 1 -3.68 12.71 4.54
N SER A 2 -3.96 12.96 3.27
CA SER A 2 -3.99 11.93 2.22
C SER A 2 -2.62 11.88 1.53
N SER A 3 -2.22 10.71 1.04
CA SER A 3 -1.02 10.55 0.23
C SER A 3 -1.35 9.77 -1.04
N HIS A 4 -0.69 10.12 -2.13
CA HIS A 4 -0.82 9.46 -3.43
C HIS A 4 0.36 8.53 -3.75
N ASP A 5 1.42 8.58 -2.93
CA ASP A 5 2.62 7.76 -3.07
C ASP A 5 2.65 6.68 -1.98
N LEU A 6 2.52 5.43 -2.40
CA LEU A 6 2.54 4.26 -1.52
C LEU A 6 3.89 4.10 -0.81
N ASN A 7 5.00 4.37 -1.50
CA ASN A 7 6.35 4.24 -0.94
C ASN A 7 6.67 5.36 0.04
N HIS A 8 6.23 6.59 -0.25
CA HIS A 8 6.30 7.68 0.73
C HIS A 8 5.52 7.34 2.01
N THR A 9 4.29 6.83 1.85
CA THR A 9 3.46 6.40 2.99
C THR A 9 4.13 5.26 3.77
N LEU A 10 4.67 4.26 3.08
CA LEU A 10 5.36 3.12 3.68
C LEU A 10 6.60 3.54 4.49
N ARG A 11 7.28 4.62 4.08
CA ARG A 11 8.46 5.15 4.77
C ARG A 11 8.13 6.00 5.99
N HIS A 12 7.11 6.85 5.90
CA HIS A 12 6.91 7.93 6.89
C HIS A 12 5.65 7.81 7.73
N ALA A 13 4.58 7.20 7.23
CA ALA A 13 3.36 7.06 8.02
C ALA A 13 3.54 6.00 9.10
N HIS A 14 2.99 6.21 10.30
CA HIS A 14 2.93 5.18 11.34
C HIS A 14 1.67 4.32 11.17
N ARG A 15 0.55 5.00 10.89
CA ARG A 15 -0.77 4.41 10.71
C ARG A 15 -1.38 4.86 9.40
N VAL A 16 -2.17 4.00 8.80
CA VAL A 16 -2.79 4.22 7.48
C VAL A 16 -4.24 3.75 7.53
N TRP A 17 -5.10 4.50 6.86
CA TRP A 17 -6.42 4.04 6.44
C TRP A 17 -6.39 3.86 4.93
N LEU A 18 -6.81 2.70 4.46
CA LEU A 18 -6.96 2.41 3.04
C LEU A 18 -8.45 2.43 2.70
N LEU A 19 -8.83 3.31 1.78
CA LEU A 19 -10.21 3.51 1.39
C LEU A 19 -10.42 3.22 -0.10
N LYS A 20 -11.62 2.77 -0.47
CA LYS A 20 -12.09 2.69 -1.86
C LYS A 20 -13.55 3.09 -1.91
N ARG A 21 -13.90 4.00 -2.83
CA ARG A 21 -15.28 4.47 -3.03
C ARG A 21 -15.98 4.88 -1.72
N GLY A 22 -15.26 5.59 -0.85
CA GLY A 22 -15.78 6.06 0.44
C GLY A 22 -15.83 5.01 1.55
N GLN A 23 -15.47 3.75 1.30
CA GLN A 23 -15.45 2.69 2.30
C GLN A 23 -14.04 2.41 2.81
N LEU A 24 -13.91 2.15 4.11
CA LEU A 24 -12.67 1.74 4.75
C LEU A 24 -12.41 0.24 4.47
N ILE A 25 -11.37 -0.07 3.71
CA ILE A 25 -10.95 -1.45 3.40
C ILE A 25 -10.07 -2.01 4.52
N ALA A 26 -9.13 -1.20 5.02
CA ALA A 26 -8.20 -1.61 6.06
C ALA A 26 -7.71 -0.39 6.87
N SER A 27 -7.38 -0.62 8.13
CA SER A 27 -6.85 0.40 9.05
C SER A 27 -5.89 -0.24 10.04
N GLY A 28 -4.76 0.42 10.30
CA GLY A 28 -3.72 -0.15 11.15
C GLY A 28 -2.36 0.49 10.92
N THR A 29 -1.31 -0.26 11.26
CA THR A 29 0.06 0.13 10.94
C THR A 29 0.27 0.12 9.43
N ARG A 30 1.21 0.93 8.93
CA ARG A 30 1.57 0.94 7.50
C ARG A 30 1.84 -0.46 6.94
N ASP A 31 2.45 -1.33 7.73
CA ASP A 31 2.88 -2.67 7.31
C ASP A 31 1.73 -3.66 7.23
N SER A 32 0.76 -3.58 8.14
CA SER A 32 -0.46 -4.40 8.11
C SER A 32 -1.45 -3.94 7.04
N VAL A 33 -1.45 -2.64 6.69
CA VAL A 33 -2.39 -2.05 5.75
C VAL A 33 -1.87 -2.09 4.32
N LEU A 34 -0.64 -1.63 4.06
CA LEU A 34 -0.01 -1.56 2.73
C LEU A 34 0.57 -2.92 2.32
N THR A 35 -0.31 -3.90 2.18
CA THR A 35 0.00 -5.25 1.70
C THR A 35 -0.48 -5.41 0.26
N PRO A 36 0.19 -6.23 -0.57
CA PRO A 36 -0.26 -6.46 -1.94
C PRO A 36 -1.73 -6.87 -2.07
N PRO A 37 -2.29 -7.78 -1.24
CA PRO A 37 -3.71 -8.13 -1.33
C PRO A 37 -4.66 -6.97 -1.03
N ASN A 38 -4.34 -6.11 -0.05
CA ASN A 38 -5.17 -4.95 0.28
C ASN A 38 -5.12 -3.90 -0.83
N LEU A 39 -3.93 -3.66 -1.38
CA LEU A 39 -3.74 -2.72 -2.47
C LEU A 39 -4.40 -3.20 -3.77
N ALA A 40 -4.35 -4.51 -4.05
CA ALA A 40 -5.07 -5.08 -5.18
C ALA A 40 -6.58 -4.86 -5.07
N LYS A 41 -7.16 -5.02 -3.88
CA LYS A 41 -8.58 -4.70 -3.63
C LYS A 41 -8.88 -3.21 -3.81
N ALA A 42 -7.98 -2.32 -3.38
CA ALA A 42 -8.19 -0.88 -3.43
C ALA A 42 -8.06 -0.29 -4.86
N TYR A 43 -7.06 -0.74 -5.61
CA TYR A 43 -6.67 -0.18 -6.91
C TYR A 43 -7.04 -1.06 -8.12
N ASP A 44 -7.60 -2.26 -7.90
CA ASP A 44 -7.96 -3.20 -8.95
C ASP A 44 -6.78 -3.59 -9.87
N MET A 45 -5.57 -3.68 -9.30
CA MET A 45 -4.34 -4.08 -10.01
C MET A 45 -3.36 -4.83 -9.11
N SER A 46 -2.43 -5.56 -9.70
CA SER A 46 -1.47 -6.37 -8.93
C SER A 46 -0.27 -5.55 -8.46
N PHE A 47 0.26 -5.93 -7.29
CA PHE A 47 1.44 -5.32 -6.67
C PHE A 47 2.40 -6.38 -6.17
N ARG A 48 3.69 -6.01 -6.08
CA ARG A 48 4.70 -6.75 -5.33
C ARG A 48 5.34 -5.86 -4.28
N ARG A 49 5.77 -6.50 -3.20
CA ARG A 49 6.55 -5.86 -2.14
C ARG A 49 7.98 -6.37 -2.22
N LEU A 50 8.92 -5.43 -2.26
CA LEU A 50 10.35 -5.70 -2.28
C LEU A 50 10.96 -5.18 -0.99
N ASP A 51 11.93 -5.91 -0.46
CA ASP A 51 12.81 -5.45 0.62
C ASP A 51 14.24 -5.48 0.07
N ILE A 52 14.84 -4.29 -0.05
CA ILE A 52 16.15 -4.10 -0.66
C ILE A 52 16.97 -3.25 0.30
N GLU A 53 18.00 -3.83 0.91
CA GLU A 53 18.88 -3.14 1.86
C GLU A 53 18.12 -2.43 3.01
N GLY A 54 17.03 -3.05 3.48
CA GLY A 54 16.17 -2.49 4.53
C GLY A 54 15.18 -1.43 4.03
N HIS A 55 15.21 -1.10 2.74
CA HIS A 55 14.21 -0.28 2.09
C HIS A 55 13.08 -1.14 1.55
N ARG A 56 11.91 -0.94 2.16
CA ARG A 56 10.67 -1.57 1.71
C ARG A 56 10.05 -0.73 0.60
N MET A 57 9.73 -1.38 -0.51
CA MET A 57 9.10 -0.76 -1.66
C MET A 57 7.90 -1.56 -2.15
N ILE A 58 6.91 -0.86 -2.69
CA ILE A 58 5.77 -1.40 -3.40
C ILE A 58 5.89 -0.97 -4.85
N ILE A 59 5.80 -1.96 -5.73
CA ILE A 59 5.80 -1.77 -7.18
C ILE A 59 4.51 -2.36 -7.75
N SER A 60 3.92 -1.68 -8.73
CA SER A 60 2.88 -2.27 -9.56
C SER A 60 3.46 -3.37 -10.43
N THR A 61 2.66 -4.39 -10.70
CA THR A 61 2.99 -5.39 -11.71
C THR A 61 1.88 -5.39 -12.75
N SER A 62 2.25 -5.10 -14.00
CA SER A 62 1.41 -5.45 -15.13
C SER A 62 1.37 -6.97 -15.25
N GLN A 63 0.22 -7.55 -15.54
CA GLN A 63 0.21 -8.89 -16.15
C GLN A 63 0.90 -8.74 -17.52
N GLU A 64 1.96 -9.50 -17.76
CA GLU A 64 2.38 -9.84 -19.11
C GLU A 64 1.33 -10.77 -19.75
#